data_AF-A0A380DNN0-F1
#
_entry.id   AF-A0A380DNN0-F1
#
_cell.length_a   1.000
_cell.length_b   1.000
_cell.length_c   1.000
_cell.angle_alpha   90.00
_cell.angle_beta   90.00
_cell.angle_gamma   90.00
#
_symmetry.space_group_name_H-M   'P 1'
#
loop_
_entity.id
_entity.type
_entity.pdbx_description
1 polymer ?
#
loop_
_entity_poly.entity_id
_entity_poly.type
_entity_poly.pdbx_seq_one_letter_code
_entity_poly.pdbx_strand_id
1 'polypeptide(L)'
;MDPTAWYMFAIFVATIIACITQPMPIGAVSIIGFTIMVLVGIVDMKTAVAGFGNNSIWLIAMAFFISRGFVKTGLGRRIALHFVKLFGKKTLGLAYSIVGVDLILAPATPSNTARAGGIMFPIIKSLSESFGSKPKDGSARKMGAFLVFTEFQGNLITAAMFLTAMAGNPLAQNLASSTSNVHITWMNWFLAALVPGLVSLIVVPFIIYKIYPPTVKETPNAKSWAENELATMGKIALAEKFMIGIFVIALTHGLSEVSFTLMQL
;
A
#
# COMPACT_ATOMS: atom_id res chain seq x y z
N MET A 1 13.03 27.07 -28.07
CA MET A 1 12.34 26.72 -26.80
C MET A 1 12.36 27.95 -25.91
N ASP A 2 11.26 28.20 -25.21
CA ASP A 2 11.12 29.34 -24.28
C ASP A 2 12.14 29.22 -23.11
N PRO A 3 12.94 30.26 -22.80
CA PRO A 3 13.90 30.23 -21.69
C PRO A 3 13.28 29.84 -20.35
N THR A 4 12.05 30.27 -20.08
CA THR A 4 11.31 29.96 -18.85
C THR A 4 11.07 28.45 -18.71
N ALA A 5 10.69 27.79 -19.81
CA ALA A 5 10.51 26.35 -19.85
C ALA A 5 11.81 25.58 -19.52
N TRP A 6 12.98 26.12 -19.90
CA TRP A 6 14.28 25.53 -19.59
C TRP A 6 14.69 25.67 -18.14
N TYR A 7 14.42 26.81 -17.52
CA TYR A 7 14.63 26.97 -16.08
C TYR A 7 13.72 26.05 -15.27
N MET A 8 12.44 25.94 -15.65
CA MET A 8 11.50 25.01 -15.00
C MET A 8 11.95 23.56 -15.14
N PHE A 9 12.39 23.16 -16.33
CA PHE A 9 12.92 21.81 -16.57
C PHE A 9 14.17 21.53 -15.73
N ALA A 10 15.12 22.46 -15.65
CA ALA A 10 16.34 22.29 -14.86
C ALA A 10 16.03 22.10 -13.36
N ILE A 11 15.13 22.92 -12.80
CA ILE A 11 14.69 22.79 -11.39
C ILE A 11 13.99 21.46 -11.18
N PHE A 12 13.12 21.05 -12.11
CA PHE A 12 12.43 19.76 -12.03
C PHE A 12 13.42 18.60 -12.00
N VAL A 13 14.35 18.53 -12.97
CA VAL A 13 15.38 17.48 -13.03
C VAL A 13 16.25 17.47 -11.79
N ALA A 14 16.70 18.63 -11.32
CA ALA A 14 17.50 18.74 -10.09
C ALA A 14 16.72 18.23 -8.87
N THR A 15 15.44 18.56 -8.76
CA THR A 15 14.57 18.09 -7.67
C THR A 15 14.39 16.57 -7.73
N ILE A 16 14.17 15.99 -8.92
CA ILE A 16 14.05 14.54 -9.09
C ILE A 16 15.35 13.83 -8.73
N ILE A 17 16.50 14.33 -9.18
CA ILE A 17 17.81 13.77 -8.81
C ILE A 17 17.99 13.81 -7.29
N ALA A 18 17.65 14.93 -6.64
CA ALA A 18 17.71 15.03 -5.18
C ALA A 18 16.74 14.07 -4.47
N CYS A 19 15.52 13.87 -4.99
CA CYS A 19 14.60 12.87 -4.46
C CYS A 19 15.15 11.43 -4.56
N ILE A 20 15.94 11.13 -5.59
CA ILE A 20 16.57 9.82 -5.79
C ILE A 20 17.82 9.65 -4.92
N THR A 21 18.70 10.66 -4.85
CA THR A 21 19.93 10.60 -4.05
C THR A 21 19.68 10.78 -2.55
N GLN A 22 18.48 11.23 -2.18
CA GLN A 22 17.99 11.37 -0.80
C GLN A 22 18.98 12.11 0.14
N PRO A 23 19.49 13.31 -0.23
CA PRO A 23 20.35 14.09 0.68
C PRO A 23 19.56 14.61 1.89
N MET A 24 18.24 14.73 1.75
CA MET A 24 17.28 15.15 2.77
C MET A 24 15.94 14.40 2.56
N PRO A 25 15.02 14.41 3.55
CA PRO A 25 13.68 13.85 3.38
C PRO A 25 12.96 14.44 2.16
N ILE A 26 12.20 13.61 1.44
CA ILE A 26 11.56 13.99 0.17
C ILE A 26 10.70 15.26 0.28
N GLY A 27 9.99 15.45 1.40
CA GLY A 27 9.22 16.67 1.64
C GLY A 27 10.07 17.93 1.74
N ALA A 28 11.25 17.85 2.36
CA ALA A 28 12.17 18.98 2.45
C ALA A 28 12.76 19.33 1.08
N VAL A 29 13.16 18.32 0.30
CA VAL A 29 13.63 18.50 -1.08
C VAL A 29 12.56 19.16 -1.94
N SER A 30 11.31 18.69 -1.86
CA SER A 30 10.18 19.28 -2.60
C SER A 30 9.89 20.73 -2.20
N ILE A 31 9.95 21.07 -0.91
CA ILE A 31 9.77 22.46 -0.45
C ILE A 31 10.89 23.35 -0.98
N ILE A 32 12.14 22.89 -0.96
CA ILE A 32 13.28 23.66 -1.48
C ILE A 32 13.12 23.90 -2.99
N GLY A 33 12.78 22.87 -3.76
CA GLY A 33 12.52 23.00 -5.20
C GLY A 33 11.39 23.99 -5.49
N PHE A 34 10.29 23.88 -4.74
CA PHE A 34 9.17 24.82 -4.76
C PHE A 34 9.62 26.26 -4.46
N THR A 35 10.40 26.48 -3.40
CA THR A 35 10.87 27.80 -2.99
C THR A 35 11.78 28.40 -4.05
N ILE A 36 12.73 27.63 -4.60
CA ILE A 36 13.63 28.10 -5.66
C ILE A 36 12.84 28.52 -6.91
N MET A 37 11.84 27.72 -7.32
CA MET A 37 10.99 28.02 -8.46
C MET A 37 10.27 29.38 -8.31
N VAL A 38 9.76 29.69 -7.11
CA VAL A 38 9.10 30.97 -6.82
C VAL A 38 10.10 32.12 -6.73
N LEU A 39 11.25 31.91 -6.09
CA LEU A 39 12.28 32.95 -5.93
C LEU A 39 12.93 33.36 -7.25
N VAL A 40 13.09 32.41 -8.19
CA VAL A 40 13.60 32.68 -9.54
C VAL A 40 12.53 33.33 -10.44
N GLY A 41 11.29 33.45 -9.96
CA GLY A 41 10.20 34.14 -10.66
C GLY A 41 9.60 33.35 -11.82
N ILE A 42 9.79 32.02 -11.84
CA ILE A 42 9.25 31.15 -12.91
C ILE A 42 7.75 30.95 -12.75
N VAL A 43 7.28 30.87 -11.50
CA VAL A 43 5.87 30.73 -11.14
C VAL A 43 5.56 31.69 -10.01
N ASP A 44 4.44 32.42 -10.09
CA ASP A 44 4.01 33.30 -9.01
C ASP A 44 3.53 32.51 -7.78
N MET A 45 3.57 33.15 -6.60
CA MET A 45 3.21 32.49 -5.34
C MET A 45 1.81 31.88 -5.37
N LYS A 46 0.82 32.55 -5.99
CA LYS A 46 -0.57 32.08 -6.02
C LYS A 46 -0.69 30.80 -6.83
N THR A 47 -0.05 30.75 -8.01
CA THR A 47 -0.01 29.54 -8.83
C THR A 47 0.77 28.42 -8.14
N ALA A 48 1.88 28.75 -7.48
CA ALA A 48 2.70 27.76 -6.80
C ALA A 48 1.92 27.09 -5.64
N VAL A 49 1.23 27.87 -4.78
CA VAL A 49 0.49 27.29 -3.64
C VAL A 49 -0.81 26.60 -4.05
N ALA A 50 -1.34 26.86 -5.24
CA ALA A 50 -2.55 26.21 -5.75
C ALA A 50 -2.42 24.68 -5.79
N GLY A 51 -1.19 24.15 -5.96
CA GLY A 51 -0.90 22.72 -5.91
C GLY A 51 -1.29 22.04 -4.59
N PHE A 52 -1.21 22.74 -3.46
CA PHE A 52 -1.61 22.20 -2.14
C PHE A 52 -3.13 22.07 -1.96
N GLY A 53 -3.91 22.73 -2.82
CA GLY A 53 -5.38 22.63 -2.84
C GLY A 53 -5.90 21.43 -3.63
N ASN A 54 -5.03 20.57 -4.16
CA ASN A 54 -5.45 19.45 -5.00
C ASN A 54 -6.21 18.38 -4.17
N ASN A 55 -7.44 18.08 -4.59
CA ASN A 55 -8.31 17.10 -3.91
C ASN A 55 -7.67 15.69 -3.81
N SER A 56 -6.92 15.26 -4.83
CA SER A 56 -6.22 13.97 -4.82
C SER A 56 -5.13 13.92 -3.73
N ILE A 57 -4.45 15.03 -3.46
CA ILE A 57 -3.44 15.11 -2.37
C ILE A 57 -4.11 14.99 -1.01
N TRP A 58 -5.24 15.68 -0.80
CA TRP A 58 -5.99 15.60 0.46
C TRP A 58 -6.63 14.23 0.67
N LEU A 59 -7.11 13.59 -0.39
CA LEU A 59 -7.57 12.19 -0.34
C LEU A 59 -6.46 11.28 0.15
N ILE A 60 -5.24 11.41 -0.40
CA ILE A 60 -4.06 10.65 0.04
C ILE A 60 -3.78 10.92 1.53
N ALA A 61 -3.74 12.19 1.95
CA ALA A 61 -3.45 12.57 3.33
C ALA A 61 -4.45 11.96 4.33
N MET A 62 -5.76 12.03 4.05
CA MET A 62 -6.79 11.42 4.90
C MET A 62 -6.67 9.90 4.95
N ALA A 63 -6.39 9.28 3.82
CA ALA A 63 -6.23 7.84 3.76
C ALA A 63 -4.98 7.38 4.56
N PHE A 64 -3.90 8.18 4.66
CA PHE A 64 -2.75 7.88 5.52
C PHE A 64 -3.13 7.84 7.01
N PHE A 65 -4.03 8.71 7.46
CA PHE A 65 -4.57 8.64 8.83
C PHE A 65 -5.35 7.36 9.08
N ILE A 66 -6.20 6.95 8.13
CA ILE A 66 -6.95 5.68 8.17
C ILE A 66 -5.98 4.49 8.26
N SER A 67 -4.93 4.50 7.43
CA SER A 67 -3.87 3.48 7.46
C SER A 67 -3.20 3.36 8.82
N ARG A 68 -2.83 4.49 9.44
CA ARG A 68 -2.24 4.46 10.78
C ARG A 68 -3.27 3.92 11.79
N GLY A 69 -4.55 4.21 11.62
CA GLY A 69 -5.65 3.64 12.40
C GLY A 69 -5.62 2.10 12.44
N PHE A 70 -5.47 1.43 11.31
CA PHE A 70 -5.36 -0.04 11.25
C PHE A 70 -4.18 -0.60 12.07
N VAL A 71 -3.02 0.06 11.99
CA VAL A 71 -1.82 -0.35 12.74
C VAL A 71 -1.98 -0.04 14.23
N LYS A 72 -2.58 1.10 14.58
CA LYS A 72 -2.68 1.58 15.97
C LYS A 72 -3.73 0.79 16.77
N THR A 73 -4.84 0.45 16.14
CA THR A 73 -5.93 -0.29 16.78
C THR A 73 -5.65 -1.79 16.91
N GLY A 74 -4.73 -2.34 16.09
CA GLY A 74 -4.46 -3.77 16.04
C GLY A 74 -5.37 -4.54 15.08
N LEU A 75 -6.34 -3.89 14.45
CA LEU A 75 -7.29 -4.52 13.52
C LEU A 75 -6.58 -5.23 12.36
N GLY A 76 -5.57 -4.59 11.76
CA GLY A 76 -4.78 -5.21 10.69
C GLY A 76 -4.09 -6.51 11.13
N ARG A 77 -3.54 -6.51 12.35
CA ARG A 77 -2.93 -7.70 12.95
C ARG A 77 -3.97 -8.80 13.19
N ARG A 78 -5.15 -8.44 13.70
CA ARG A 78 -6.23 -9.40 13.93
C ARG A 78 -6.68 -10.08 12.63
N ILE A 79 -6.91 -9.30 11.57
CA ILE A 79 -7.27 -9.84 10.24
C ILE A 79 -6.19 -10.79 9.74
N ALA A 80 -4.93 -10.39 9.83
CA ALA A 80 -3.81 -11.21 9.41
C ALA A 80 -3.70 -12.55 10.17
N LEU A 81 -3.86 -12.54 11.49
CA LEU A 81 -3.86 -13.76 12.29
C LEU A 81 -5.02 -14.69 11.93
N HIS A 82 -6.21 -14.15 11.61
CA HIS A 82 -7.32 -14.97 11.10
C HIS A 82 -6.97 -15.66 9.78
N PHE A 83 -6.30 -14.97 8.85
CA PHE A 83 -5.85 -15.58 7.59
C PHE A 83 -4.79 -16.65 7.80
N VAL A 84 -3.84 -16.44 8.71
CA VAL A 84 -2.83 -17.45 9.08
C VAL A 84 -3.50 -18.68 9.73
N LYS A 85 -4.48 -18.46 10.61
CA LYS A 85 -5.26 -19.54 11.23
C LYS A 85 -5.99 -20.41 10.19
N LEU A 86 -6.54 -19.80 9.14
CA LEU A 86 -7.34 -20.49 8.12
C LEU A 86 -6.48 -21.26 7.11
N PHE A 87 -5.40 -20.65 6.60
CA PHE A 87 -4.64 -21.19 5.46
C PHE A 87 -3.19 -21.55 5.78
N GLY A 88 -2.73 -21.35 7.01
CA GLY A 88 -1.32 -21.42 7.38
C GLY A 88 -0.72 -22.80 7.57
N LYS A 89 -1.41 -23.91 7.24
CA LYS A 89 -0.86 -25.27 7.43
C LYS A 89 0.36 -25.56 6.55
N LYS A 90 0.50 -24.86 5.43
CA LYS A 90 1.64 -24.97 4.50
C LYS A 90 2.21 -23.58 4.24
N THR A 91 3.51 -23.51 3.93
CA THR A 91 4.20 -22.23 3.68
C THR A 91 3.65 -21.49 2.46
N LEU A 92 3.22 -22.21 1.43
CA LEU A 92 2.50 -21.60 0.29
C LEU A 92 1.13 -21.03 0.69
N GLY A 93 0.43 -21.72 1.59
CA GLY A 93 -0.83 -21.22 2.16
C GLY A 93 -0.63 -19.94 2.97
N LEU A 94 0.48 -19.85 3.73
CA LEU A 94 0.88 -18.61 4.42
C LEU A 94 1.18 -17.46 3.44
N ALA A 95 1.82 -17.76 2.32
CA ALA A 95 2.04 -16.77 1.26
C ALA A 95 0.71 -16.20 0.74
N TYR A 96 -0.27 -17.05 0.44
CA TYR A 96 -1.61 -16.59 0.06
C TYR A 96 -2.36 -15.89 1.19
N SER A 97 -2.16 -16.31 2.46
CA SER A 97 -2.70 -15.59 3.62
C SER A 97 -2.22 -14.15 3.64
N ILE A 98 -0.92 -13.92 3.45
CA ILE A 98 -0.33 -12.57 3.47
C ILE A 98 -0.92 -11.71 2.35
N VAL A 99 -0.91 -12.23 1.12
CA VAL A 99 -1.43 -11.50 -0.05
C VAL A 99 -2.92 -11.23 0.07
N GLY A 100 -3.70 -12.17 0.62
CA GLY A 100 -5.13 -12.00 0.86
C GLY A 100 -5.44 -10.93 1.92
N VAL A 101 -4.60 -10.81 2.95
CA VAL A 101 -4.73 -9.72 3.94
C VAL A 101 -4.45 -8.38 3.27
N ASP A 102 -3.37 -8.27 2.49
CA ASP A 102 -3.05 -7.03 1.81
C ASP A 102 -4.17 -6.62 0.83
N LEU A 103 -4.78 -7.58 0.12
CA LEU A 103 -5.94 -7.38 -0.74
C LEU A 103 -7.14 -6.77 0.00
N ILE A 104 -7.43 -7.22 1.22
CA ILE A 104 -8.54 -6.68 2.03
C ILE A 104 -8.23 -5.27 2.51
N LEU A 105 -6.97 -4.99 2.85
CA LEU A 105 -6.57 -3.71 3.44
C LEU A 105 -6.31 -2.62 2.40
N ALA A 106 -5.81 -2.98 1.21
CA ALA A 106 -5.39 -2.05 0.17
C ALA A 106 -6.46 -1.03 -0.29
N PRO A 107 -7.76 -1.39 -0.46
CA PRO A 107 -8.78 -0.44 -0.88
C PRO A 107 -8.87 0.86 -0.05
N ALA A 108 -8.63 0.77 1.26
CA ALA A 108 -8.76 1.91 2.18
C ALA A 108 -7.44 2.31 2.87
N THR A 109 -6.34 1.67 2.49
CA THR A 109 -5.03 1.91 3.10
C THR A 109 -4.08 2.38 2.00
N PRO A 110 -3.78 3.69 1.87
CA PRO A 110 -3.09 4.24 0.71
C PRO A 110 -1.57 4.10 0.75
N SER A 111 -1.08 3.54 1.84
CA SER A 111 0.33 3.39 2.10
C SER A 111 0.69 1.92 2.02
N ASN A 112 1.32 1.57 0.91
CA ASN A 112 1.91 0.25 0.70
C ASN A 112 2.94 -0.05 1.80
N THR A 113 3.73 0.95 2.22
CA THR A 113 4.69 0.80 3.32
C THR A 113 4.04 0.56 4.67
N ALA A 114 2.87 1.15 4.94
CA ALA A 114 2.14 0.90 6.18
C ALA A 114 1.50 -0.49 6.21
N ARG A 115 0.99 -0.99 5.07
CA ARG A 115 0.50 -2.38 4.99
C ARG A 115 1.65 -3.38 5.15
N ALA A 116 2.67 -3.27 4.30
CA ALA A 116 3.79 -4.20 4.29
C ALA A 116 4.65 -4.10 5.55
N GLY A 117 5.10 -2.90 5.90
CA GLY A 117 6.00 -2.67 7.04
C GLY A 117 5.28 -2.57 8.38
N GLY A 118 4.10 -1.95 8.42
CA GLY A 118 3.37 -1.70 9.67
C GLY A 118 2.54 -2.89 10.15
N ILE A 119 1.91 -3.63 9.21
CA ILE A 119 0.98 -4.72 9.53
C ILE A 119 1.64 -6.07 9.26
N MET A 120 2.13 -6.30 8.04
CA MET A 120 2.58 -7.63 7.62
C MET A 120 3.96 -8.00 8.17
N PHE A 121 4.91 -7.07 8.19
CA PHE A 121 6.29 -7.36 8.59
C PHE A 121 6.42 -7.91 10.03
N PRO A 122 5.78 -7.33 11.07
CA PRO A 122 5.83 -7.90 12.42
C PRO A 122 5.30 -9.34 12.48
N ILE A 123 4.29 -9.66 11.67
CA ILE A 123 3.65 -10.98 11.61
C ILE A 123 4.56 -11.97 10.90
N ILE A 124 5.08 -11.59 9.74
CA ILE A 124 6.06 -12.40 8.99
C ILE A 124 7.28 -12.66 9.86
N LYS A 125 7.79 -11.64 10.56
CA LYS A 125 8.93 -11.76 11.47
C LYS A 125 8.63 -12.73 12.60
N SER A 126 7.56 -12.51 13.36
CA SER A 126 7.21 -13.36 14.52
C SER A 126 6.95 -14.81 14.12
N LEU A 127 6.25 -15.03 13.00
CA LEU A 127 6.03 -16.37 12.45
C LEU A 127 7.32 -17.01 11.95
N SER A 128 8.18 -16.27 11.27
CA SER A 128 9.47 -16.80 10.80
C SER A 128 10.36 -17.20 11.98
N GLU A 129 10.40 -16.37 13.02
CA GLU A 129 11.17 -16.65 14.24
C GLU A 129 10.65 -17.88 14.99
N SER A 130 9.34 -18.12 15.05
CA SER A 130 8.76 -19.31 15.68
C SER A 130 9.08 -20.62 14.95
N PHE A 131 9.41 -20.54 13.65
CA PHE A 131 9.92 -21.65 12.84
C PHE A 131 11.45 -21.64 12.71
N GLY A 132 12.15 -20.84 13.54
CA GLY A 132 13.61 -20.78 13.58
C GLY A 132 14.23 -20.26 12.29
N SER A 133 13.53 -19.35 11.59
CA SER A 133 13.96 -18.66 10.37
C SER A 133 14.30 -17.21 10.70
N LYS A 134 15.60 -16.89 10.79
CA LYS A 134 16.11 -15.57 11.17
C LYS A 134 17.00 -14.96 10.09
N PRO A 135 17.10 -13.62 10.02
CA PRO A 135 18.08 -12.97 9.17
C PRO A 135 19.50 -13.16 9.72
N LYS A 136 20.50 -13.14 8.82
CA LYS A 136 21.95 -13.09 9.14
C LYS A 136 22.59 -14.33 9.79
N ASP A 137 21.86 -15.43 10.00
CA ASP A 137 22.41 -16.69 10.54
C ASP A 137 22.35 -17.87 9.55
N GLY A 138 22.04 -17.60 8.28
CA GLY A 138 21.88 -18.62 7.23
C GLY A 138 20.50 -19.32 7.22
N SER A 139 19.67 -19.14 8.25
CA SER A 139 18.36 -19.81 8.35
C SER A 139 17.22 -19.08 7.65
N ALA A 140 17.45 -17.87 7.12
CA ALA A 140 16.44 -17.01 6.49
C ALA A 140 15.63 -17.70 5.37
N ARG A 141 16.21 -18.70 4.70
CA ARG A 141 15.57 -19.46 3.62
C ARG A 141 14.59 -20.53 4.09
N LYS A 142 14.48 -20.78 5.41
CA LYS A 142 13.47 -21.68 5.96
C LYS A 142 12.06 -21.24 5.59
N MET A 143 11.72 -19.98 5.81
CA MET A 143 10.49 -19.39 5.28
C MET A 143 10.52 -17.86 5.20
N GLY A 144 11.27 -17.18 6.08
CA GLY A 144 11.21 -15.73 6.21
C GLY A 144 11.55 -14.97 4.94
N ALA A 145 12.62 -15.35 4.23
CA ALA A 145 12.99 -14.72 2.96
C ALA A 145 11.90 -14.91 1.88
N PHE A 146 11.28 -16.09 1.84
CA PHE A 146 10.19 -16.38 0.91
C PHE A 146 8.93 -15.55 1.22
N LEU A 147 8.54 -15.48 2.49
CA LEU A 147 7.35 -14.73 2.91
C LEU A 147 7.53 -13.21 2.73
N VAL A 148 8.71 -12.67 3.05
CA VAL A 148 9.03 -11.24 2.81
C VAL A 148 8.99 -10.93 1.32
N PHE A 149 9.57 -11.79 0.48
CA PHE A 149 9.57 -11.55 -0.96
C PHE A 149 8.17 -11.69 -1.58
N THR A 150 7.39 -12.64 -1.10
CA THR A 150 5.98 -12.80 -1.49
C THR A 150 5.17 -11.59 -1.08
N GLU A 151 5.36 -11.10 0.14
CA GLU A 151 4.66 -9.89 0.59
C GLU A 151 5.03 -8.68 -0.26
N PHE A 152 6.31 -8.45 -0.50
CA PHE A 152 6.74 -7.34 -1.35
C PHE A 152 6.02 -7.35 -2.71
N GLN A 153 5.98 -8.50 -3.38
CA GLN A 153 5.31 -8.62 -4.68
C GLN A 153 3.77 -8.54 -4.57
N GLY A 154 3.18 -9.17 -3.56
CA GLY A 154 1.75 -9.11 -3.29
C GLY A 154 1.26 -7.68 -3.06
N ASN A 155 2.01 -6.92 -2.26
CA ASN A 155 1.74 -5.52 -1.95
C ASN A 155 1.83 -4.60 -3.18
N LEU A 156 2.69 -4.91 -4.15
CA LEU A 156 2.75 -4.19 -5.43
C LEU A 156 1.53 -4.49 -6.31
N ILE A 157 1.06 -5.75 -6.33
CA ILE A 157 -0.13 -6.13 -7.10
C ILE A 157 -1.35 -5.39 -6.57
N THR A 158 -1.61 -5.45 -5.27
CA THR A 158 -2.74 -4.76 -4.64
C THR A 158 -2.60 -3.24 -4.72
N ALA A 159 -1.38 -2.70 -4.64
CA ALA A 159 -1.11 -1.29 -4.88
C ALA A 159 -1.52 -0.86 -6.29
N ALA A 160 -1.32 -1.70 -7.30
CA ALA A 160 -1.78 -1.42 -8.66
C ALA A 160 -3.30 -1.59 -8.82
N MET A 161 -3.93 -2.51 -8.06
CA MET A 161 -5.36 -2.81 -8.19
C MET A 161 -6.29 -1.69 -7.73
N PHE A 162 -5.88 -0.88 -6.74
CA PHE A 162 -6.75 0.15 -6.18
C PHE A 162 -6.14 1.54 -6.35
N LEU A 163 -6.94 2.46 -6.88
CA LEU A 163 -6.55 3.86 -7.08
C LEU A 163 -6.02 4.51 -5.79
N THR A 164 -6.55 4.12 -4.64
CA THR A 164 -6.15 4.67 -3.35
C THR A 164 -4.92 4.01 -2.76
N ALA A 165 -4.51 2.80 -3.19
CA ALA A 165 -3.55 1.96 -2.46
C ALA A 165 -2.08 2.39 -2.55
N MET A 166 -1.76 3.37 -3.39
CA MET A 166 -0.42 3.96 -3.58
C MET A 166 -0.53 5.42 -4.03
N ALA A 167 0.29 6.31 -3.47
CA ALA A 167 0.27 7.74 -3.79
C ALA A 167 0.52 8.08 -5.28
N GLY A 168 1.21 7.19 -6.03
CA GLY A 168 1.42 7.35 -7.46
C GLY A 168 0.15 7.19 -8.30
N ASN A 169 -0.87 6.47 -7.82
CA ASN A 169 -2.07 6.20 -8.61
C ASN A 169 -2.96 7.45 -8.76
N PRO A 170 -3.27 8.23 -7.70
CA PRO A 170 -4.00 9.49 -7.87
C PRO A 170 -3.22 10.54 -8.65
N LEU A 171 -1.88 10.49 -8.61
CA LEU A 171 -1.05 11.34 -9.48
C LEU A 171 -1.26 10.98 -10.96
N ALA A 172 -1.26 9.68 -11.30
CA ALA A 172 -1.56 9.23 -12.66
C ALA A 172 -3.00 9.60 -13.09
N GLN A 173 -3.98 9.47 -12.19
CA GLN A 173 -5.36 9.93 -12.42
C GLN A 173 -5.41 11.44 -12.71
N ASN A 174 -4.71 12.25 -11.92
CA ASN A 174 -4.67 13.70 -12.11
C ASN A 174 -4.00 14.09 -13.43
N LEU A 175 -2.91 13.40 -13.79
CA LEU A 175 -2.22 13.61 -15.05
C LEU A 175 -3.12 13.25 -16.26
N ALA A 176 -3.83 12.13 -16.20
CA ALA A 176 -4.77 11.71 -17.24
C ALA A 176 -5.90 12.74 -17.44
N SER A 177 -6.44 13.28 -16.34
CA SER A 177 -7.49 14.29 -16.39
C SER A 177 -6.99 15.63 -16.96
N SER A 178 -5.78 16.07 -16.58
CA SER A 178 -5.25 17.38 -16.94
C SER A 178 -4.65 17.44 -18.35
N THR A 179 -4.11 16.33 -18.86
CA THR A 179 -3.42 16.30 -20.17
C THR A 179 -4.29 15.75 -21.29
N SER A 180 -5.18 14.80 -20.98
CA SER A 180 -5.94 14.03 -21.98
C SER A 180 -7.45 14.11 -21.77
N ASN A 181 -7.91 14.92 -20.80
CA ASN A 181 -9.32 15.03 -20.39
C ASN A 181 -9.99 13.67 -20.06
N VAL A 182 -9.19 12.71 -19.57
CA VAL A 182 -9.67 11.38 -19.17
C VAL A 182 -9.96 11.37 -17.67
N HIS A 183 -11.24 11.25 -17.32
CA HIS A 183 -11.67 11.16 -15.93
C HIS A 183 -11.73 9.70 -15.47
N ILE A 184 -10.71 9.26 -14.74
CA ILE A 184 -10.67 7.92 -14.17
C ILE A 184 -11.32 7.96 -12.79
N THR A 185 -12.40 7.23 -12.57
CA THR A 185 -13.01 7.07 -11.24
C THR A 185 -12.33 5.92 -10.48
N TRP A 186 -12.55 5.85 -9.16
CA TRP A 186 -12.06 4.72 -8.35
C TRP A 186 -12.55 3.37 -8.88
N MET A 187 -13.83 3.29 -9.24
CA MET A 187 -14.45 2.06 -9.76
C MET A 187 -13.89 1.69 -11.13
N ASN A 188 -13.73 2.66 -12.05
CA ASN A 188 -13.18 2.39 -13.37
C ASN A 188 -11.76 1.84 -13.28
N TRP A 189 -10.94 2.40 -12.38
CA TRP A 189 -9.61 1.88 -12.09
C TRP A 189 -9.67 0.44 -11.58
N PHE A 190 -10.50 0.18 -10.57
CA PHE A 190 -10.63 -1.14 -9.97
C PHE A 190 -11.11 -2.19 -10.98
N LEU A 191 -12.15 -1.89 -11.78
CA LEU A 191 -12.67 -2.81 -12.79
C LEU A 191 -11.63 -3.12 -13.86
N ALA A 192 -10.86 -2.12 -14.32
CA ALA A 192 -9.77 -2.33 -15.26
C ALA A 192 -8.65 -3.20 -14.68
N ALA A 193 -8.36 -3.05 -13.39
CA ALA A 193 -7.31 -3.80 -12.71
C ALA A 193 -7.77 -5.16 -12.16
N LEU A 194 -9.07 -5.45 -12.13
CA LEU A 194 -9.63 -6.62 -11.46
C LEU A 194 -9.10 -7.93 -12.04
N VAL A 195 -9.23 -8.13 -13.35
CA VAL A 195 -8.79 -9.36 -14.04
C VAL A 195 -7.27 -9.55 -13.94
N PRO A 196 -6.41 -8.60 -14.39
CA PRO A 196 -4.97 -8.78 -14.29
C PRO A 196 -4.49 -8.87 -12.83
N GLY A 197 -5.15 -8.15 -11.91
CA GLY A 197 -4.88 -8.20 -10.48
C GLY A 197 -5.14 -9.58 -9.89
N LEU A 198 -6.34 -10.14 -10.08
CA LEU A 198 -6.69 -11.48 -9.58
C LEU A 198 -5.77 -12.57 -10.15
N VAL A 199 -5.46 -12.51 -11.46
CA VAL A 199 -4.50 -13.44 -12.08
C VAL A 199 -3.14 -13.32 -11.39
N SER A 200 -2.66 -12.10 -11.17
CA SER A 200 -1.37 -11.87 -10.51
C SER A 200 -1.36 -12.35 -9.06
N LEU A 201 -2.43 -12.10 -8.29
CA LEU A 201 -2.55 -12.55 -6.89
C LEU A 201 -2.51 -14.08 -6.77
N ILE A 202 -3.01 -14.81 -7.77
CA ILE A 202 -2.95 -16.27 -7.82
C ILE A 202 -1.58 -16.74 -8.29
N VAL A 203 -1.08 -16.20 -9.39
CA VAL A 203 0.09 -16.72 -10.11
C VAL A 203 1.41 -16.32 -9.43
N VAL A 204 1.54 -15.08 -8.98
CA VAL A 204 2.83 -14.56 -8.49
C VAL A 204 3.31 -15.27 -7.22
N PRO A 205 2.49 -15.49 -6.17
CA PRO A 205 2.94 -16.27 -5.01
C PRO A 205 3.38 -17.69 -5.37
N PHE A 206 2.70 -18.32 -6.34
CA PHE A 206 3.07 -19.64 -6.85
C PHE A 206 4.39 -19.63 -7.63
N ILE A 207 4.60 -18.64 -8.50
CA ILE A 207 5.87 -18.46 -9.21
C ILE A 207 7.01 -18.26 -8.21
N ILE A 208 6.83 -17.38 -7.22
CA ILE A 208 7.83 -17.13 -6.16
C ILE A 208 8.13 -18.44 -5.42
N TYR A 209 7.12 -19.25 -5.14
CA TYR A 209 7.30 -20.55 -4.50
C TYR A 209 8.10 -21.54 -5.36
N LYS A 210 8.07 -21.41 -6.69
CA LYS A 210 8.87 -22.24 -7.60
C LYS A 210 10.30 -21.74 -7.76
N ILE A 211 10.51 -20.43 -7.92
CA ILE A 211 11.84 -19.84 -8.18
C ILE A 211 12.64 -19.59 -6.90
N TYR A 212 11.95 -19.33 -5.79
CA TYR A 212 12.56 -18.98 -4.51
C TYR A 212 11.96 -19.81 -3.35
N PRO A 213 11.89 -21.15 -3.49
CA PRO A 213 11.15 -22.02 -2.57
C PRO A 213 11.66 -21.90 -1.13
N PRO A 214 10.77 -21.88 -0.14
CA PRO A 214 11.17 -22.03 1.26
C PRO A 214 11.67 -23.45 1.51
N THR A 215 12.67 -23.63 2.38
CA THR A 215 13.16 -24.97 2.75
C THR A 215 12.18 -25.69 3.68
N VAL A 216 11.42 -24.96 4.49
CA VAL A 216 10.29 -25.47 5.28
C VAL A 216 9.00 -25.23 4.50
N LYS A 217 8.28 -26.32 4.17
CA LYS A 217 7.04 -26.27 3.37
C LYS A 217 5.78 -26.59 4.16
N GLU A 218 5.94 -27.27 5.29
CA GLU A 218 4.86 -27.65 6.20
C GLU A 218 4.97 -26.78 7.46
N THR A 219 3.86 -26.21 7.88
CA THR A 219 3.77 -25.29 9.01
C THR A 219 2.62 -25.70 9.95
N PRO A 220 2.67 -26.92 10.53
CA PRO A 220 1.56 -27.49 11.29
C PRO A 220 1.19 -26.65 12.53
N ASN A 221 2.19 -25.96 13.10
CA ASN A 221 2.03 -25.13 14.30
C ASN A 221 1.58 -23.69 14.00
N ALA A 222 1.46 -23.28 12.73
CA ALA A 222 1.08 -21.89 12.42
C ALA A 222 -0.36 -21.58 12.83
N LYS A 223 -1.26 -22.57 12.75
CA LYS A 223 -2.65 -22.42 13.20
C LYS A 223 -2.71 -22.19 14.71
N SER A 224 -2.07 -23.05 15.50
CA SER A 224 -2.06 -22.93 16.97
C SER A 224 -1.34 -21.67 17.42
N TRP A 225 -0.24 -21.29 16.75
CA TRP A 225 0.42 -20.01 16.97
C TRP A 225 -0.54 -18.83 16.76
N ALA A 226 -1.27 -18.79 15.64
CA ALA A 226 -2.23 -17.72 15.38
C ALA A 226 -3.41 -17.71 16.36
N GLU A 227 -3.88 -18.88 16.79
CA GLU A 227 -4.91 -19.00 17.83
C GLU A 227 -4.44 -18.44 19.18
N ASN A 228 -3.19 -18.74 19.57
CA ASN A 228 -2.60 -18.19 20.78
C ASN A 228 -2.41 -16.67 20.69
N GLU A 229 -1.92 -16.15 19.56
CA GLU A 229 -1.80 -14.71 19.33
C GLU A 229 -3.16 -13.99 19.32
N LEU A 230 -4.20 -14.61 18.76
CA LEU A 230 -5.57 -14.08 18.83
C LEU A 230 -6.11 -14.10 20.27
N ALA A 231 -5.78 -15.13 21.05
CA ALA A 231 -6.17 -15.23 22.45
C ALA A 231 -5.48 -14.16 23.31
N THR A 232 -4.19 -13.89 23.09
CA THR A 232 -3.46 -12.82 23.80
C THR A 232 -3.96 -11.43 23.41
N MET A 233 -4.42 -11.24 22.17
CA MET A 233 -5.10 -10.00 21.74
C MET A 233 -6.49 -9.82 22.39
N GLY A 234 -7.08 -10.86 22.96
CA GLY A 234 -8.40 -10.83 23.58
C GLY A 234 -9.55 -10.54 22.62
N LYS A 235 -10.70 -10.15 23.19
CA LYS A 235 -11.91 -9.77 22.43
C LYS A 235 -11.66 -8.52 21.60
N ILE A 236 -12.48 -8.33 20.56
CA ILE A 236 -12.39 -7.14 19.70
C ILE A 236 -12.60 -5.86 20.53
N ALA A 237 -11.58 -5.01 20.55
CA ALA A 237 -11.57 -3.77 21.31
C ALA A 237 -12.50 -2.74 20.67
N LEU A 238 -12.97 -1.78 21.47
CA LEU A 238 -13.85 -0.71 20.97
C LEU A 238 -13.18 0.09 19.83
N ALA A 239 -11.87 0.35 19.95
CA ALA A 239 -11.09 1.02 18.91
C ALA A 239 -11.06 0.23 17.59
N GLU A 240 -10.97 -1.10 17.64
CA GLU A 240 -11.04 -1.95 16.44
C GLU A 240 -12.43 -1.90 15.81
N LYS A 241 -13.50 -1.88 16.62
CA LYS A 241 -14.89 -1.72 16.12
C LYS A 241 -15.08 -0.39 15.40
N PHE A 242 -14.59 0.71 15.98
CA PHE A 242 -14.64 2.02 15.33
C PHE A 242 -13.86 2.02 14.01
N MET A 243 -12.68 1.39 13.97
CA MET A 243 -11.90 1.28 12.74
C MET A 243 -12.63 0.46 11.66
N ILE A 244 -13.30 -0.63 12.03
CA ILE A 244 -14.17 -1.38 11.10
C ILE A 244 -15.29 -0.47 10.56
N GLY A 245 -15.95 0.28 11.43
CA GLY A 245 -17.00 1.23 11.03
C GLY A 245 -16.50 2.27 10.03
N ILE A 246 -15.37 2.92 10.33
CA ILE A 246 -14.72 3.90 9.44
C ILE A 246 -14.34 3.26 8.11
N PHE A 247 -13.78 2.04 8.12
CA PHE A 247 -13.41 1.31 6.91
C PHE A 247 -14.63 1.01 6.03
N VAL A 248 -15.70 0.49 6.61
CA VAL A 248 -16.94 0.19 5.88
C VAL A 248 -17.55 1.46 5.31
N ILE A 249 -17.63 2.54 6.08
CA ILE A 249 -18.16 3.83 5.62
C ILE A 249 -17.29 4.41 4.49
N ALA A 250 -15.97 4.37 4.63
CA ALA A 250 -15.06 4.87 3.59
C ALA A 250 -15.22 4.09 2.28
N LEU A 251 -15.37 2.77 2.36
CA LEU A 251 -15.65 1.94 1.19
C LEU A 251 -17.03 2.22 0.60
N THR A 252 -18.09 2.25 1.39
CA THR A 252 -19.44 2.48 0.87
C THR A 252 -19.60 3.89 0.30
N HIS A 253 -18.98 4.90 0.90
CA HIS A 253 -19.00 6.27 0.39
C HIS A 253 -18.17 6.41 -0.89
N GLY A 254 -16.97 5.83 -0.92
CA GLY A 254 -16.16 5.77 -2.14
C GLY A 254 -16.85 5.00 -3.27
N LEU A 255 -17.68 4.00 -2.92
CA LEU A 255 -18.57 3.30 -3.85
C LEU A 255 -19.84 4.10 -4.19
N SER A 256 -20.28 5.07 -3.39
CA SER A 256 -21.53 5.80 -3.64
C SER A 256 -21.39 7.01 -4.56
N GLU A 257 -20.19 7.58 -4.71
CA GLU A 257 -19.90 8.51 -5.82
C GLU A 257 -20.22 7.88 -7.19
N VAL A 258 -20.13 6.54 -7.28
CA VAL A 258 -20.47 5.72 -8.46
C VAL A 258 -21.97 5.74 -8.79
N SER A 259 -22.85 5.69 -7.79
CA SER A 259 -24.31 5.66 -8.02
C SER A 259 -24.82 6.97 -8.60
N PHE A 260 -24.22 8.09 -8.21
CA PHE A 260 -24.58 9.41 -8.73
C PHE A 260 -24.11 9.62 -10.18
N THR A 261 -22.95 9.06 -10.55
CA THR A 261 -22.45 9.16 -11.94
C THR A 261 -23.18 8.20 -12.89
N LEU A 262 -23.58 7.00 -12.44
CA LEU A 262 -24.36 6.05 -13.24
C LEU A 262 -25.83 6.45 -13.43
N MET A 263 -26.41 7.28 -12.55
CA MET A 263 -27.75 7.86 -12.76
C MET A 263 -27.74 9.08 -13.68
N GLN A 264 -26.57 9.57 -14.10
CA GLN A 264 -26.42 10.71 -15.03
C GLN A 264 -25.94 10.30 -16.42
N LEU A 265 -25.85 9.00 -16.70
CA LEU A 265 -25.67 8.40 -18.03
C LEU A 265 -26.95 7.68 -18.44
#